data_AF-A0A9Q1J9U3-F1
#
_entry.id   AF-A0A9Q1J9U3-F1
#
_cell.length_a   1.000
_cell.length_b   1.000
_cell.length_c   1.000
_cell.angle_alpha   90.00
_cell.angle_beta   90.00
_cell.angle_gamma   90.00
#
_symmetry.space_group_name_H-M   'P 1'
#
loop_
_entity.id
_entity.type
_entity.pdbx_description
1 polymer ?
#
loop_
_entity_poly.entity_id
_entity_poly.type
_entity_poly.pdbx_seq_one_letter_code
_entity_poly.pdbx_strand_id
1 'polypeptide(L)' 'MAASLICSETASRVSSVLNRDVKQFGKKFMFDSNEETCWNSDQGDTQWVVLEFPQPVKVSEVKLQFQGGFSGKTCRMEG' A
#
# COMPACT_ATOMS: atom_id res chain seq x y z
N MET A 1 21.42 -8.97 -0.33
CA MET A 1 20.41 -7.90 -0.11
C MET A 1 19.22 -8.20 -1.00
N ALA A 2 18.00 -8.21 -0.46
CA ALA A 2 16.79 -8.30 -1.29
C ALA A 2 16.52 -6.91 -1.90
N ALA A 3 16.22 -6.85 -3.20
CA ALA A 3 15.84 -5.62 -3.88
C ALA A 3 14.33 -5.43 -3.80
N SER A 4 13.86 -4.18 -3.78
CA SER A 4 12.45 -3.87 -3.92
C SER A 4 11.92 -4.39 -5.26
N LEU A 5 10.78 -5.07 -5.25
CA LEU A 5 10.05 -5.45 -6.46
C LEU A 5 9.22 -4.28 -7.03
N ILE A 6 8.95 -3.25 -6.21
CA ILE A 6 8.20 -2.07 -6.62
C ILE A 6 9.13 -1.15 -7.43
N CYS A 7 8.66 -0.76 -8.60
CA CYS A 7 9.32 0.16 -9.52
C CYS A 7 8.33 1.19 -10.08
N SER A 8 8.81 2.13 -10.90
CA SER A 8 7.99 3.16 -11.54
C SER A 8 6.88 2.62 -12.45
N GLU A 9 7.03 1.39 -12.94
CA GLU A 9 6.04 0.71 -13.78
C GLU A 9 5.05 -0.14 -12.97
N THR A 10 5.25 -0.28 -11.66
CA THR A 10 4.31 -1.00 -10.79
C THR A 10 3.02 -0.20 -10.66
N ALA A 11 1.94 -0.69 -11.25
CA ALA A 11 0.64 -0.08 -11.07
C ALA A 11 0.07 -0.47 -9.70
N SER A 12 -0.59 0.47 -9.03
CA SER A 12 -1.23 0.22 -7.74
C SER A 12 -2.70 0.66 -7.75
N ARG A 13 -3.54 -0.07 -7.04
CA ARG A 13 -4.93 0.31 -6.76
C ARG A 13 -5.20 0.13 -5.27
N VAL A 14 -6.08 0.95 -4.74
CA VAL A 14 -6.52 0.91 -3.34
C VAL A 14 -8.03 0.91 -3.29
N SER A 15 -8.62 0.29 -2.27
CA SER A 15 -10.06 0.20 -2.08
C SER A 15 -10.74 1.56 -1.97
N SER A 16 -10.15 2.47 -1.20
CA SER A 16 -10.69 3.79 -0.88
C SER A 16 -9.56 4.74 -0.49
N VAL A 17 -9.87 6.03 -0.35
CA VAL A 17 -8.97 7.05 0.20
C VAL A 17 -9.80 7.90 1.15
N LEU A 18 -9.32 8.10 2.39
CA LEU A 18 -10.02 8.82 3.44
C LEU A 18 -10.55 10.16 2.92
N ASN A 19 -11.87 10.36 3.03
CA ASN A 19 -12.58 11.57 2.56
C ASN A 19 -12.35 11.92 1.08
N ARG A 20 -11.91 10.95 0.26
CA ARG A 20 -11.46 11.14 -1.13
C ARG A 20 -10.29 12.13 -1.26
N ASP A 21 -9.57 12.44 -0.17
CA ASP A 21 -8.44 13.36 -0.19
C ASP A 21 -7.16 12.66 -0.69
N VAL A 22 -7.06 12.54 -2.01
CA VAL A 22 -5.89 11.95 -2.68
C VAL A 22 -4.63 12.81 -2.48
N LYS A 23 -4.77 14.10 -2.16
CA LYS A 23 -3.62 14.98 -1.95
C LYS A 23 -2.91 14.70 -0.64
N GLN A 24 -3.65 14.31 0.41
CA GLN A 24 -3.10 14.02 1.74
C GLN A 24 -2.95 12.53 2.05
N PHE A 25 -3.86 11.69 1.53
CA PHE A 25 -3.95 10.27 1.92
C PHE A 25 -3.89 9.29 0.74
N GLY A 26 -3.48 9.77 -0.44
CA GLY A 26 -3.45 8.95 -1.65
C GLY A 26 -2.39 7.84 -1.63
N LYS A 27 -2.63 6.79 -2.42
CA LYS A 27 -1.76 5.60 -2.56
C LYS A 27 -0.27 5.87 -2.83
N LYS A 28 0.07 7.02 -3.41
CA LYS A 28 1.47 7.41 -3.68
C LYS A 28 2.32 7.46 -2.40
N PHE A 29 1.69 7.77 -1.26
CA PHE A 29 2.33 7.88 0.04
C PHE A 29 2.67 6.51 0.66
N MET A 30 2.35 5.39 0.00
CA MET A 30 2.90 4.08 0.37
C MET A 30 4.33 3.86 -0.13
N PHE A 31 4.80 4.68 -1.08
CA PHE A 31 6.03 4.44 -1.84
C PHE A 31 6.99 5.64 -1.88
N ASP A 32 6.68 6.72 -1.16
CA ASP A 32 7.48 7.94 -1.16
C ASP A 32 8.66 7.92 -0.18
N SER A 33 8.82 6.83 0.58
CA SER A 33 9.85 6.65 1.60
C SER A 33 9.83 7.72 2.70
N ASN A 34 8.68 8.34 2.95
CA ASN A 34 8.50 9.32 4.02
C ASN A 34 7.68 8.69 5.16
N GLU A 35 8.28 8.58 6.34
CA GLU A 35 7.63 8.01 7.52
C GLU A 35 6.51 8.89 8.10
N GLU A 36 6.37 10.13 7.62
CA GLU A 36 5.33 11.09 8.02
C GLU A 36 4.08 11.04 7.14
N THR A 37 4.13 10.38 5.98
CA THR A 37 2.99 10.23 5.07
C THR A 37 2.49 8.79 5.02
N CYS A 38 1.21 8.60 4.67
CA CYS A 38 0.66 7.26 4.41
C CYS A 38 -0.51 7.31 3.44
N TRP A 39 -0.84 6.14 2.87
CA TRP A 39 -2.20 5.92 2.38
C TRP A 39 -3.12 5.67 3.57
N ASN A 40 -4.27 6.34 3.58
CA ASN A 40 -5.32 6.13 4.57
C ASN A 40 -6.62 5.80 3.84
N SER A 41 -7.24 4.67 4.19
CA SER A 41 -8.53 4.25 3.65
C SER A 41 -9.69 4.97 4.34
N ASP A 42 -10.86 5.00 3.71
CA ASP A 42 -12.09 5.28 4.45
C ASP A 42 -12.41 4.15 5.44
N GLN A 43 -13.35 4.42 6.35
CA GLN A 43 -13.90 3.40 7.24
C GLN A 43 -14.67 2.34 6.45
N GLY A 44 -14.64 1.11 6.92
CA GLY A 44 -15.38 -0.01 6.35
C GLY A 44 -14.59 -1.30 6.40
N ASP A 45 -15.28 -2.41 6.16
CA ASP A 45 -14.67 -3.72 6.23
C ASP A 45 -13.76 -3.99 5.03
N THR A 46 -12.65 -4.68 5.28
CA THR A 46 -11.75 -5.23 4.25
C THR A 46 -11.22 -4.18 3.26
N GLN A 47 -10.32 -3.33 3.76
CA GLN A 47 -9.55 -2.41 2.91
C GLN A 47 -8.41 -3.16 2.22
N TRP A 48 -8.14 -2.84 0.95
CA TRP A 48 -7.20 -3.60 0.14
C TRP A 48 -6.27 -2.69 -0.66
N VAL A 49 -5.09 -3.24 -0.94
CA VAL A 49 -4.07 -2.69 -1.85
C VAL A 49 -3.77 -3.78 -2.88
N VAL A 50 -3.85 -3.42 -4.17
CA VAL A 50 -3.47 -4.30 -5.28
C VAL A 50 -2.25 -3.71 -5.95
N LEU A 51 -1.24 -4.55 -6.15
CA LEU A 51 -0.05 -4.22 -6.93
C LEU A 51 -0.03 -5.08 -8.19
N GLU A 52 0.21 -4.45 -9.32
CA GLU A 52 0.38 -5.08 -10.62
C GLU A 52 1.81 -4.80 -11.09
N PHE A 53 2.61 -5.87 -11.14
CA PHE A 53 3.99 -5.80 -11.59
C PHE A 53 4.05 -5.87 -13.13
N PRO A 54 5.01 -5.19 -13.77
CA PRO A 54 5.12 -5.18 -15.24
C PRO A 54 5.46 -6.56 -15.83
N GLN A 55 5.88 -7.50 -14.99
CA GLN A 55 6.21 -8.88 -15.34
C GLN A 55 5.97 -9.81 -14.15
N PRO A 56 5.88 -11.14 -14.35
CA PRO A 56 5.85 -12.09 -13.26
C PRO A 56 7.05 -11.92 -12.31
N VAL A 57 6.79 -11.90 -11.01
CA VAL A 57 7.81 -11.74 -9.97
C VAL A 57 7.75 -12.88 -8.96
N LYS A 58 8.87 -13.13 -8.27
CA LYS A 58 8.92 -14.01 -7.11
C LYS A 58 8.97 -13.16 -5.84
N VAL A 59 7.89 -13.14 -5.08
CA VAL A 59 7.82 -12.43 -3.80
C VAL A 59 8.43 -13.30 -2.71
N SER A 60 9.46 -12.79 -2.03
CA SER A 60 10.10 -13.47 -0.89
C SER A 60 9.73 -12.86 0.46
N GLU A 61 9.33 -11.59 0.49
CA GLU A 61 9.04 -10.84 1.70
C GLU A 61 8.08 -9.69 1.37
N VAL A 62 7.17 -9.39 2.30
CA VAL A 62 6.31 -8.20 2.26
C VAL A 62 6.53 -7.43 3.56
N LYS A 63 6.89 -6.15 3.46
CA LYS A 63 7.05 -5.25 4.60
C LYS A 63 5.93 -4.23 4.60
N LEU A 64 5.18 -4.18 5.69
CA LEU A 64 4.11 -3.20 5.91
C LEU A 64 4.48 -2.34 7.11
N GLN A 65 4.43 -1.02 6.94
CA GLN A 65 4.59 -0.06 8.03
C GLN A 65 3.23 0.62 8.26
N PHE A 66 2.79 0.63 9.51
CA PHE A 66 1.59 1.37 9.92
C PHE A 66 2.01 2.64 10.65
N GLN A 67 1.26 3.73 10.47
CA GLN A 67 1.41 4.96 11.24
C GLN A 67 0.50 4.97 12.47
N GLY A 68 0.96 5.62 13.55
CA GLY A 68 0.36 5.56 14.88
C GLY A 68 -1.13 5.93 14.91
N GLY A 69 -1.93 5.02 15.49
CA GLY A 69 -3.37 5.18 15.72
C GLY A 69 -4.24 4.14 15.01
N PHE A 70 -3.78 3.61 13.87
CA PHE A 70 -4.54 2.66 13.06
C PHE A 70 -3.62 1.58 12.50
N SER A 71 -4.03 0.32 12.61
CA SER A 71 -3.33 -0.81 11.99
C SER A 71 -4.31 -1.88 11.52
N GLY A 72 -3.90 -2.62 10.49
CA GLY A 72 -4.60 -3.84 10.11
C GLY A 72 -4.43 -4.88 11.22
N LYS A 73 -5.53 -5.32 11.84
CA LYS A 73 -5.51 -6.42 12.81
C LYS A 73 -5.28 -7.78 12.17
N THR A 74 -5.72 -7.92 10.92
CA THR A 74 -5.60 -9.15 10.14
C THR A 74 -5.39 -8.76 8.69
N CYS A 75 -4.38 -9.36 8.07
CA CYS A 75 -4.06 -9.17 6.67
C CYS A 75 -4.10 -10.51 5.97
N ARG A 76 -4.63 -10.50 4.74
CA ARG A 76 -4.60 -11.65 3.83
C ARG A 76 -3.85 -11.24 2.57
N MET A 77 -2.97 -12.11 2.11
CA MET A 77 -2.25 -11.93 0.86
C MET A 77 -2.86 -12.86 -0.19
N GLU A 78 -3.08 -12.31 -1.39
CA GLU A 78 -3.61 -13.02 -2.55
C GLU A 78 -2.75 -12.65 -3.77
N GLY A 79 -2.44 -13.63 -4.62
CA GLY A 79 -1.57 -13.46 -5.77
C GLY A 79 -1.47 -14.72 -6.62
#